data_AF-A0A6M3M6D1-F1
#
_entry.id   AF-A0A6M3M6D1-F1
#
_cell.length_a   1.000
_cell.length_b   1.000
_cell.length_c   1.000
_cell.angle_alpha   90.00
_cell.angle_beta   90.00
_cell.angle_gamma   90.00
#
_symmetry.space_group_name_H-M   'P 1'
#
loop_
_entity.id
_entity.type
_entity.pdbx_description
1 polymer ?
#
loop_
_entity_poly.entity_id
_entity_poly.type
_entity_poly.pdbx_seq_one_letter_code
_entity_poly.pdbx_strand_id
1 'polypeptide(L)'
;MWLYAFDDKQLIADLCNVLVETGAMAATDRPGLVACGPFVALHALTLMHRSCLKLPDEQLAPLRVAVREETGTLRIKADIPVKNISNPIGCSVTVFETGLDAATHCEPRTLADPELLAGPLEVDREGRLASLG
;
A
#
# COMPACT_ATOMS: atom_id res chain seq x y z
N MET A 1 -10.77 -14.88 -10.14
CA MET A 1 -9.68 -14.50 -9.20
C MET A 1 -9.20 -13.13 -9.63
N TRP A 2 -9.43 -12.09 -8.83
CA TRP A 2 -8.97 -10.75 -9.16
C TRP A 2 -7.47 -10.68 -8.88
N LEU A 3 -6.65 -10.40 -9.89
CA LEU A 3 -5.24 -10.04 -9.69
C LEU A 3 -5.19 -8.63 -9.10
N TYR A 4 -4.28 -8.41 -8.15
CA TYR A 4 -3.90 -7.06 -7.72
C TYR A 4 -3.34 -6.26 -8.91
N ALA A 5 -3.44 -4.93 -8.87
CA ALA A 5 -3.03 -4.10 -9.99
C ALA A 5 -1.49 -4.04 -10.13
N PHE A 6 -0.77 -4.02 -9.01
CA PHE A 6 0.70 -4.08 -8.96
C PHE A 6 1.19 -4.55 -7.58
N ASP A 7 2.46 -4.93 -7.50
CA ASP A 7 3.13 -5.37 -6.26
C ASP A 7 4.42 -4.57 -5.97
N ASP A 8 4.98 -4.80 -4.78
CA ASP A 8 6.18 -4.12 -4.28
C ASP A 8 7.43 -4.36 -5.14
N LYS A 9 7.54 -5.53 -5.78
CA LYS A 9 8.64 -5.84 -6.71
C LYS A 9 8.52 -5.05 -8.00
N GLN A 10 7.32 -4.95 -8.55
CA GLN A 10 7.06 -4.13 -9.73
C GLN A 10 7.30 -2.64 -9.43
N LEU A 11 6.82 -2.15 -8.27
CA LEU A 11 7.02 -0.78 -7.82
C LEU A 11 8.52 -0.40 -7.76
N ILE A 12 9.35 -1.21 -7.09
CA ILE A 12 10.78 -0.89 -6.96
C ILE A 12 11.52 -0.99 -8.29
N ALA A 13 11.14 -1.95 -9.15
CA ALA A 13 11.73 -2.10 -10.48
C ALA A 13 11.43 -0.88 -11.36
N ASP A 14 10.17 -0.42 -11.37
CA ASP A 14 9.74 0.74 -12.15
C ASP A 14 10.38 2.03 -11.64
N LEU A 15 10.45 2.22 -10.32
CA LEU A 15 11.15 3.36 -9.73
C LEU A 15 12.63 3.37 -10.14
N CYS A 16 13.30 2.21 -10.08
CA CYS A 16 14.69 2.09 -10.53
C CYS A 16 14.84 2.39 -12.03
N ASN A 17 13.89 1.96 -12.87
CA ASN A 17 13.92 2.23 -14.31
C ASN A 17 13.83 3.75 -14.55
N VAL A 18 12.82 4.41 -13.97
CA VAL A 18 12.60 5.85 -14.13
C VAL A 18 13.80 6.67 -13.67
N LEU A 19 14.38 6.35 -12.51
CA LEU A 19 15.52 7.10 -11.98
C LEU A 19 16.79 6.94 -12.85
N VAL A 20 16.99 5.77 -13.46
CA VAL A 20 18.11 5.56 -14.39
C VAL A 20 17.85 6.28 -15.71
N GLU A 21 16.66 6.14 -16.28
CA GLU A 21 16.28 6.75 -17.56
C GLU A 21 16.33 8.29 -17.51
N THR A 22 15.96 8.88 -16.37
CA THR A 22 16.01 10.33 -16.16
C THR A 22 17.40 10.84 -15.77
N GLY A 23 18.38 9.95 -15.54
CA GLY A 23 19.72 10.30 -15.09
C GLY A 23 19.82 10.71 -13.61
N ALA A 24 18.75 10.51 -12.82
CA ALA A 24 18.73 10.77 -11.38
C ALA A 24 19.49 9.72 -10.55
N MET A 25 19.77 8.54 -11.13
CA MET A 25 20.53 7.46 -10.50
C MET A 25 21.41 6.76 -11.55
N ALA A 26 22.64 6.38 -11.21
CA ALA A 26 23.45 5.55 -12.10
C ALA A 26 22.96 4.09 -12.07
N ALA A 27 23.07 3.38 -13.20
CA ALA A 27 22.65 1.97 -13.27
C ALA A 27 23.38 1.07 -12.26
N THR A 28 24.61 1.43 -11.88
CA THR A 28 25.42 0.74 -10.87
C THR A 28 24.85 0.84 -9.45
N ASP A 29 24.03 1.85 -9.17
CA ASP A 29 23.47 2.10 -7.84
C ASP A 29 22.15 1.36 -7.60
N ARG A 30 21.59 0.75 -8.66
CA ARG A 30 20.33 -0.01 -8.60
C ARG A 30 20.26 -1.02 -7.44
N PRO A 31 21.30 -1.86 -7.16
CA PRO A 31 21.21 -2.80 -6.05
C PRO A 31 20.98 -2.12 -4.69
N GLY A 32 21.55 -0.93 -4.49
CA GLY A 32 21.35 -0.15 -3.28
C GLY A 32 19.90 0.30 -3.11
N LEU A 33 19.29 0.83 -4.17
CA LEU A 33 17.88 1.23 -4.13
C LEU A 33 16.94 0.02 -3.97
N VAL A 34 17.22 -1.11 -4.63
CA VAL A 34 16.45 -2.34 -4.46
C VAL A 34 16.47 -2.83 -3.01
N ALA A 35 17.59 -2.68 -2.30
CA ALA A 35 17.68 -3.03 -0.88
C ALA A 35 16.77 -2.14 0.01
N CYS A 36 16.44 -0.92 -0.45
CA CYS A 36 15.47 -0.04 0.21
C CYS A 36 14.00 -0.37 -0.14
N GLY A 37 13.75 -1.43 -0.92
CA GLY A 37 12.41 -1.84 -1.37
C GLY A 37 11.34 -1.87 -0.27
N PRO A 38 11.59 -2.47 0.92
CA PRO A 38 10.61 -2.47 2.01
C PRO A 38 10.19 -1.06 2.43
N PHE A 39 11.15 -0.13 2.58
CA PHE A 39 10.86 1.26 2.92
C PHE A 39 10.01 1.94 1.83
N VAL A 40 10.36 1.75 0.55
CA VAL A 40 9.61 2.31 -0.57
C VAL A 40 8.16 1.78 -0.60
N ALA A 41 7.97 0.49 -0.35
CA ALA A 41 6.66 -0.12 -0.29
C ALA A 41 5.82 0.39 0.90
N LEU A 42 6.43 0.54 2.09
CA LEU A 42 5.77 1.16 3.24
C LEU A 42 5.38 2.62 2.96
N HIS A 43 6.26 3.39 2.33
CA HIS A 43 5.94 4.76 1.93
C HIS A 43 4.82 4.82 0.89
N ALA A 44 4.79 3.88 -0.06
CA ALA A 44 3.68 3.78 -1.01
C ALA A 44 2.36 3.42 -0.31
N LEU A 45 2.39 2.54 0.70
CA LEU A 45 1.24 2.22 1.54
C LEU A 45 0.71 3.48 2.24
N THR A 46 1.56 4.32 2.84
CA THR A 46 1.13 5.54 3.52
C THR A 46 0.53 6.56 2.55
N LEU A 47 1.12 6.75 1.36
CA LEU A 47 0.61 7.66 0.33
C LEU A 47 -0.74 7.21 -0.24
N MET A 48 -0.92 5.90 -0.46
CA MET A 48 -2.18 5.36 -0.95
C MET A 48 -3.26 5.33 0.13
N HIS A 49 -2.89 5.14 1.39
CA HIS A 49 -3.83 5.11 2.50
C HIS A 49 -4.67 6.40 2.55
N ARG A 50 -6.00 6.26 2.63
CA ARG A 50 -6.97 7.36 2.68
C ARG A 50 -7.00 8.25 1.44
N SER A 51 -6.29 7.88 0.37
CA SER A 51 -6.56 8.41 -0.97
C SER A 51 -7.81 7.74 -1.56
N CYS A 52 -8.23 8.18 -2.74
CA CYS A 52 -9.41 7.66 -3.42
C CYS A 52 -9.08 7.30 -4.87
N LEU A 53 -9.61 6.17 -5.34
CA LEU A 53 -9.70 5.91 -6.77
C LEU A 53 -10.95 6.57 -7.32
N LYS A 54 -10.79 7.31 -8.41
CA LYS A 54 -11.89 7.83 -9.20
C LYS A 54 -12.34 6.75 -10.21
N LEU A 55 -13.56 6.26 -10.05
CA LEU A 55 -14.16 5.27 -10.93
C LEU A 55 -14.73 5.94 -12.20
N PRO A 56 -14.96 5.18 -13.30
CA PRO A 56 -15.46 5.73 -14.56
C PRO A 56 -16.81 6.44 -14.48
N ASP A 57 -17.62 6.11 -13.46
CA ASP A 57 -18.91 6.74 -13.18
C ASP A 57 -18.81 7.91 -12.19
N GLU A 58 -17.60 8.48 -12.06
CA GLU A 58 -17.25 9.59 -11.16
C GLU A 58 -17.36 9.24 -9.67
N GLN A 59 -17.65 7.98 -9.30
CA GLN A 59 -17.65 7.56 -7.90
C GLN A 59 -16.24 7.49 -7.34
N LEU A 60 -16.12 7.71 -6.03
CA LEU A 60 -14.87 7.59 -5.30
C LEU A 60 -14.87 6.28 -4.52
N ALA A 61 -13.85 5.46 -4.73
CA ALA A 61 -13.56 4.28 -3.94
C ALA A 61 -12.40 4.59 -2.99
N PRO A 62 -12.64 4.75 -1.68
CA PRO A 62 -11.57 5.03 -0.72
C PRO A 62 -10.59 3.85 -0.65
N LEU A 63 -9.32 4.20 -0.52
CA LEU A 63 -8.23 3.26 -0.32
C LEU A 63 -7.87 3.15 1.15
N ARG A 64 -7.63 1.93 1.63
CA ARG A 64 -7.17 1.68 2.99
C ARG A 64 -6.10 0.62 3.04
N VAL A 65 -5.22 0.75 4.03
CA VAL A 65 -4.28 -0.33 4.37
C VAL A 65 -5.09 -1.44 5.03
N ALA A 66 -4.72 -2.66 4.74
CA ALA A 66 -5.28 -3.84 5.38
C ALA A 66 -4.20 -4.91 5.51
N VAL A 67 -4.39 -5.80 6.48
CA VAL A 67 -3.62 -7.03 6.58
C VAL A 67 -4.36 -8.12 5.79
N ARG A 68 -3.59 -8.97 5.11
CA ARG A 68 -4.11 -10.18 4.47
C ARG A 68 -4.16 -11.31 5.51
N GLU A 69 -5.36 -11.80 5.81
CA GLU A 69 -5.56 -12.79 6.89
C GLU A 69 -4.78 -14.09 6.65
N GLU A 70 -4.65 -14.54 5.40
CA GLU A 70 -4.00 -15.82 5.11
C GLU A 70 -2.47 -15.77 5.23
N THR A 71 -1.87 -14.62 4.98
CA THR A 71 -0.40 -14.46 4.87
C THR A 71 0.20 -13.51 5.89
N GLY A 72 -0.62 -12.70 6.57
CA GLY A 72 -0.16 -11.62 7.45
C GLY A 72 0.43 -10.42 6.71
N THR A 73 0.36 -10.37 5.38
CA THR A 73 1.05 -9.32 4.60
C THR A 73 0.22 -8.05 4.44
N LEU A 74 0.92 -6.93 4.26
CA LEU A 74 0.32 -5.60 4.05
C LEU A 74 -0.17 -5.43 2.61
N ARG A 75 -1.32 -4.76 2.47
CA ARG A 75 -1.95 -4.45 1.17
C ARG A 75 -2.78 -3.17 1.21
N ILE A 76 -3.06 -2.60 0.05
CA ILE A 76 -4.10 -1.59 -0.14
C ILE A 76 -5.36 -2.24 -0.70
N LYS A 77 -6.50 -1.95 -0.07
CA LYS A 77 -7.82 -2.31 -0.58
C LYS A 77 -8.58 -1.06 -0.99
N ALA A 78 -9.28 -1.13 -2.11
CA ALA A 78 -10.30 -0.18 -2.50
C ALA A 78 -11.67 -0.72 -2.11
N ASP A 79 -12.45 0.07 -1.39
CA ASP A 79 -13.84 -0.27 -1.08
C ASP A 79 -14.76 0.34 -2.15
N ILE A 80 -15.21 -0.49 -3.08
CA ILE A 80 -16.04 -0.10 -4.23
C ILE A 80 -17.52 -0.14 -3.81
N PRO A 81 -18.23 1.01 -3.85
CA PRO A 81 -19.66 1.05 -3.62
C PRO A 81 -20.42 0.45 -4.81
N VAL A 82 -21.31 -0.54 -4.57
CA VAL A 82 -22.24 -1.02 -5.61
C VAL A 82 -23.59 -0.34 -5.43
N LYS A 83 -23.85 0.71 -6.23
CA LYS A 83 -25.17 1.32 -6.32
C LYS A 83 -26.03 0.48 -7.25
N ASN A 84 -26.83 -0.44 -6.70
CA ASN A 84 -28.03 -1.01 -7.37
C ASN A 84 -28.84 -2.02 -6.53
N ILE A 85 -28.61 -2.12 -5.22
CA ILE A 85 -29.37 -3.02 -4.34
C ILE A 85 -29.86 -2.20 -3.16
N SER A 86 -31.08 -2.47 -2.69
CA SER A 86 -31.71 -1.85 -1.51
C SER A 86 -30.89 -2.00 -0.22
N ASN A 87 -29.87 -2.85 -0.24
CA ASN A 87 -28.75 -2.90 0.69
C ASN A 87 -27.46 -2.55 -0.06
N PRO A 88 -26.63 -1.61 0.43
CA PRO A 88 -25.32 -1.36 -0.16
C PRO A 88 -24.42 -2.58 0.04
N ILE A 89 -24.24 -3.36 -1.02
CA ILE A 89 -23.21 -4.41 -1.05
C ILE A 89 -21.94 -3.71 -1.54
N GLY A 90 -20.92 -3.59 -0.68
CA GLY A 90 -19.60 -3.13 -1.09
C GLY A 90 -18.77 -4.29 -1.63
N CYS A 91 -18.02 -4.08 -2.71
CA CYS A 91 -16.95 -5.00 -3.11
C CYS A 91 -15.61 -4.40 -2.67
N SER A 92 -14.74 -5.20 -2.07
CA SER A 92 -13.42 -4.75 -1.63
C SER A 92 -12.36 -5.44 -2.48
N VAL A 93 -11.62 -4.67 -3.28
CA VAL A 93 -10.60 -5.20 -4.21
C VAL A 93 -9.20 -4.83 -3.73
N THR A 94 -8.23 -5.73 -3.90
CA THR A 94 -6.82 -5.43 -3.62
C THR A 94 -6.25 -4.62 -4.78
N VAL A 95 -5.68 -3.45 -4.50
CA VAL A 95 -5.03 -2.58 -5.50
C VAL A 95 -3.53 -2.80 -5.52
N PHE A 96 -2.92 -2.80 -4.34
CA PHE A 96 -1.47 -2.98 -4.14
C PHE A 96 -1.25 -4.09 -3.13
N GLU A 97 -0.44 -5.10 -3.49
CA GLU A 97 -0.07 -6.20 -2.60
C GLU A 97 1.44 -6.19 -2.35
N THR A 98 1.84 -6.41 -1.10
CA THR A 98 3.26 -6.44 -0.71
C THR A 98 3.64 -7.81 -0.17
N GLY A 99 4.92 -8.13 -0.22
CA GLY A 99 5.51 -9.24 0.53
C GLY A 99 5.83 -8.91 1.98
N LEU A 100 5.46 -7.73 2.48
CA LEU A 100 5.82 -7.26 3.81
C LEU A 100 4.88 -7.84 4.87
N ASP A 101 5.42 -8.66 5.75
CA ASP A 101 4.73 -9.17 6.92
C ASP A 101 4.41 -8.04 7.90
N ALA A 102 3.15 -7.93 8.31
CA ALA A 102 2.68 -6.87 9.19
C ALA A 102 3.28 -6.98 10.60
N ALA A 103 3.54 -8.19 11.11
CA ALA A 103 4.14 -8.34 12.45
C ALA A 103 5.57 -7.80 12.52
N THR A 104 6.29 -7.86 11.40
CA THR A 104 7.67 -7.35 11.27
C THR A 104 7.70 -5.86 10.92
N HIS A 105 6.79 -5.41 10.06
CA HIS A 105 6.87 -4.07 9.43
C HIS A 105 5.88 -3.05 9.98
N CYS A 106 5.01 -3.40 10.93
CA CYS A 106 4.16 -2.44 11.63
C CYS A 106 4.66 -2.21 13.06
N GLU A 107 4.44 -0.99 13.55
CA GLU A 107 4.54 -0.70 14.97
C GLU A 107 3.49 -1.55 15.73
N PRO A 108 3.87 -2.29 16.79
CA PRO A 108 2.97 -3.24 17.45
C PRO A 108 1.66 -2.63 17.95
N ARG A 109 1.68 -1.37 18.40
CA ARG A 109 0.50 -0.67 18.89
C ARG A 109 -0.47 -0.37 17.73
N THR A 110 0.04 0.16 16.63
CA THR A 110 -0.73 0.39 15.40
C THR A 110 -1.35 -0.90 14.86
N LEU A 111 -0.63 -2.02 14.92
CA LEU A 111 -1.14 -3.31 14.47
C LEU A 111 -2.23 -3.89 15.40
N ALA A 112 -2.11 -3.66 16.71
CA ALA A 112 -3.04 -4.18 17.71
C ALA A 112 -4.36 -3.41 17.78
N ASP A 113 -4.38 -2.15 17.34
CA ASP A 113 -5.54 -1.27 17.39
C ASP A 113 -6.04 -0.93 15.97
N PRO A 114 -7.19 -1.49 15.55
CA PRO A 114 -7.78 -1.21 14.23
C PRO A 114 -8.10 0.27 14.00
N GLU A 115 -8.36 1.06 15.05
CA GLU A 115 -8.62 2.50 14.90
C GLU A 115 -7.35 3.26 14.55
N LEU A 116 -6.20 2.86 15.11
CA LEU A 116 -4.90 3.43 14.76
C LEU A 116 -4.51 3.08 13.32
N LEU A 117 -4.75 1.83 12.90
CA LEU A 117 -4.48 1.39 11.52
C LEU A 117 -5.40 2.07 10.49
N ALA A 118 -6.61 2.47 10.89
CA ALA A 118 -7.55 3.21 10.05
C ALA A 118 -7.29 4.73 10.04
N GLY A 119 -6.47 5.23 10.97
CA GLY A 119 -6.06 6.63 11.09
C GLY A 119 -5.02 7.04 10.05
N PRO A 120 -4.51 8.28 10.09
CA PRO A 120 -3.35 8.65 9.27
C PRO A 120 -2.14 7.80 9.66
N LEU A 121 -1.35 7.37 8.66
CA LEU A 121 -0.20 6.50 8.84
C LEU A 121 1.08 7.16 8.32
N GLU A 122 2.21 6.84 8.95
CA GLU A 122 3.55 7.21 8.53
C GLU A 122 4.53 6.04 8.64
N VAL A 123 5.74 6.23 8.13
CA VAL A 123 6.87 5.33 8.39
C VAL A 123 7.68 5.94 9.54
N ASP A 124 7.74 5.23 10.68
CA ASP A 124 8.45 5.68 11.88
C ASP A 124 9.98 5.71 11.69
N ARG A 125 10.70 6.14 12.72
CA ARG A 125 12.18 6.23 12.67
C ARG A 125 12.85 4.87 12.62
N GLU A 126 12.14 3.84 13.04
CA GLU A 126 12.56 2.44 13.01
C GLU A 126 12.24 1.77 11.66
N GLY A 127 11.63 2.50 10.72
CA GLY A 127 11.30 2.01 9.39
C GLY A 127 10.05 1.13 9.35
N ARG A 128 9.13 1.30 10.29
CA ARG A 128 7.86 0.55 10.38
C ARG A 128 6.67 1.45 10.11
N LEU A 129 5.57 0.85 9.66
CA LEU A 129 4.29 1.51 9.51
C LEU A 129 3.67 1.78 10.89
N ALA A 130 3.41 3.05 11.19
CA ALA A 130 2.85 3.49 12.48
C ALA A 130 1.72 4.51 12.26
N SER A 131 0.84 4.67 13.25
CA SER A 131 -0.10 5.78 13.30
C SER A 131 0.64 7.10 13.43
N LEU A 132 0.22 8.10 12.65
CA LEU A 132 0.76 9.45 12.72
C LEU A 132 0.52 10.06 14.11
N GLY A 133 1.61 10.45 14.77
CA GLY A 133 1.61 11.08 16.11
C GLY A 133 1.53 12.59 16.08
#